data_AF-A0A3C1NLE5-F1
#
_entry.id   AF-A0A3C1NLE5-F1
#
_cell.length_a   1.000
_cell.length_b   1.000
_cell.length_c   1.000
_cell.angle_alpha   90.00
_cell.angle_beta   90.00
_cell.angle_gamma   90.00
#
_symmetry.space_group_name_H-M   'P 1'
#
loop_
_entity.id
_entity.type
_entity.pdbx_description
1 polymer ?
#
loop_
_entity_poly.entity_id
_entity_poly.type
_entity_poly.pdbx_seq_one_letter_code
_entity_poly.pdbx_strand_id
1 'polypeptide(L)'
;MINEFEGYDKFYFIGGRSQFNNFSGLVRNIHGVNIYEEGDYKSPKVNVWGISDKNLFLEANDVMKKQQKPFFAIIQTADNHRPFNIPAEDSAFQAPQVHPDTLMKYGFESQKEFTAFAYTDYCFRKFMEAASRELYYENTIFVFVGDHGVEGNASEMYPKAWTDQRLSDEHVPLLFYAPGLLNPQWRKEVVSQIDVLPTIAGLIDMPYLNTTLGRDLLNPLKKENLAFIMYHAPGWIGVVNDDYFYRKNIRIKKDELVPVREGLSPLSKQAEDSVKKKLSVITSGIYETARWMLVNNPNHVKK
;
A
#
# COMPACT_ATOMS: atom_id res chain seq x y z
N MET A 1 -5.05 -2.82 15.91
CA MET A 1 -3.68 -3.27 15.58
C MET A 1 -2.61 -2.24 15.91
N ILE A 2 -2.58 -1.03 15.32
CA ILE A 2 -1.54 -0.04 15.68
C ILE A 2 -1.59 0.32 17.18
N ASN A 3 -2.78 0.29 17.80
CA ASN A 3 -2.93 0.46 19.25
C ASN A 3 -2.32 -0.65 20.11
N GLU A 4 -2.05 -1.83 19.55
CA GLU A 4 -1.38 -2.94 20.27
C GLU A 4 0.11 -2.68 20.47
N PHE A 5 0.69 -1.70 19.77
CA PHE A 5 2.08 -1.25 19.96
C PHE A 5 2.15 -0.37 21.22
N GLU A 6 1.96 -0.99 22.38
CA GLU A 6 2.04 -0.35 23.69
C GLU A 6 3.49 0.07 23.98
N GLY A 7 3.67 1.25 24.60
CA GLY A 7 5.01 1.81 24.85
C GLY A 7 5.69 2.42 23.62
N TYR A 8 5.13 2.28 22.42
CA TYR A 8 5.61 2.94 21.22
C TYR A 8 5.02 4.36 21.10
N ASP A 9 5.88 5.33 20.81
CA ASP A 9 5.44 6.65 20.35
C ASP A 9 4.90 6.53 18.92
N LYS A 10 3.78 7.19 18.62
CA LYS A 10 3.05 7.01 17.36
C LYS A 10 3.00 8.31 16.59
N PHE A 11 3.29 8.23 15.31
CA PHE A 11 3.41 9.39 14.43
C PHE A 11 2.68 9.18 13.12
N TYR A 12 2.03 10.23 12.64
CA TYR A 12 1.47 10.31 11.29
C TYR A 12 1.92 11.62 10.65
N PHE A 13 2.56 11.52 9.50
CA PHE A 13 3.09 12.64 8.74
C PHE A 13 2.36 12.69 7.39
N ILE A 14 1.81 13.85 7.06
CA ILE A 14 1.27 14.14 5.74
C ILE A 14 1.75 15.54 5.33
N GLY A 15 2.15 15.73 4.07
CA GLY A 15 2.67 17.03 3.62
C GLY A 15 1.59 18.14 3.59
N GLY A 16 0.35 17.75 3.33
CA GLY A 16 -0.82 18.63 3.26
C GLY A 16 -1.67 18.59 4.52
N ARG A 17 -2.97 18.90 4.38
CA ARG A 17 -3.94 18.90 5.48
C ARG A 17 -4.54 17.51 5.69
N SER A 18 -4.45 16.97 6.91
CA SER A 18 -5.02 15.67 7.25
C SER A 18 -6.55 15.64 7.25
N GLN A 19 -7.24 16.79 7.27
CA GLN A 19 -8.70 16.83 7.15
C GLN A 19 -9.18 16.44 5.75
N PHE A 20 -8.31 16.54 4.73
CA PHE A 20 -8.61 16.03 3.39
C PHE A 20 -8.97 14.54 3.46
N ASN A 21 -10.03 14.13 2.75
CA ASN A 21 -10.60 12.78 2.81
C ASN A 21 -10.86 12.22 4.23
N ASN A 22 -10.96 13.10 5.24
CA ASN A 22 -11.15 12.72 6.64
C ASN A 22 -10.04 11.79 7.20
N PHE A 23 -8.80 11.87 6.70
CA PHE A 23 -7.69 11.09 7.27
C PHE A 23 -7.51 11.39 8.76
N SER A 24 -7.72 12.64 9.18
CA SER A 24 -7.70 13.02 10.60
C SER A 24 -8.70 12.23 11.44
N GLY A 25 -9.91 11.97 10.92
CA GLY A 25 -10.93 11.20 11.62
C GLY A 25 -10.53 9.74 11.77
N LEU A 26 -9.88 9.16 10.76
CA LEU A 26 -9.36 7.79 10.80
C LEU A 26 -8.16 7.67 11.75
N VAL A 27 -7.13 8.48 11.53
CA VAL A 27 -5.84 8.42 12.24
C VAL A 27 -6.01 8.69 13.73
N ARG A 28 -6.95 9.57 14.14
CA ARG A 28 -7.22 9.84 15.56
C ARG A 28 -7.78 8.64 16.34
N ASN A 29 -8.18 7.55 15.68
CA ASN A 29 -8.49 6.28 16.37
C ASN A 29 -7.21 5.57 16.86
N ILE A 30 -6.02 6.01 16.44
CA ILE A 30 -4.74 5.56 16.97
C ILE A 30 -4.45 6.33 18.26
N HIS A 31 -4.38 5.62 19.38
CA HIS A 31 -4.20 6.20 20.71
C HIS A 31 -2.83 6.86 20.85
N GLY A 32 -2.80 8.13 21.23
CA GLY A 32 -1.57 8.88 21.45
C GLY A 32 -0.80 9.23 20.18
N VAL A 33 -1.45 9.16 19.00
CA VAL A 33 -0.80 9.56 17.74
C VAL A 33 -0.52 11.06 17.70
N ASN A 34 0.69 11.40 17.32
CA ASN A 34 1.09 12.77 16.99
C ASN A 34 0.94 12.96 15.48
N ILE A 35 0.10 13.90 15.07
CA ILE A 35 -0.17 14.23 13.67
C ILE A 35 0.67 15.45 13.32
N TYR A 36 1.47 15.33 12.26
CA TYR A 36 2.20 16.44 11.63
C TYR A 36 1.59 16.69 10.25
N GLU A 37 1.13 17.92 10.02
CA GLU A 37 0.41 18.32 8.81
C GLU A 37 0.80 19.73 8.34
N GLU A 38 0.15 20.23 7.29
CA GLU A 38 0.33 21.60 6.80
C GLU A 38 0.27 22.62 7.95
N GLY A 39 1.36 23.37 8.13
CA GLY A 39 1.52 24.35 9.21
C GLY A 39 2.54 23.94 10.28
N ASP A 40 2.82 22.64 10.43
CA ASP A 40 3.84 22.14 11.37
C ASP A 40 5.26 22.13 10.78
N TYR A 41 5.36 22.15 9.45
CA TYR A 41 6.62 22.05 8.71
C TYR A 41 7.26 23.42 8.46
N LYS A 42 8.59 23.43 8.39
CA LYS A 42 9.37 24.62 8.02
C LYS A 42 9.42 24.82 6.51
N SER A 43 9.35 23.73 5.75
CA SER A 43 9.44 23.77 4.30
C SER A 43 8.22 24.44 3.67
N PRO A 44 8.41 25.19 2.57
CA PRO A 44 7.30 25.86 1.92
C PRO A 44 6.38 24.87 1.21
N LYS A 45 5.10 25.22 1.14
CA LYS A 45 4.11 24.50 0.35
C LYS A 45 4.46 24.55 -1.14
N VAL A 46 4.46 23.41 -1.79
CA VAL A 46 4.74 23.25 -3.22
C VAL A 46 3.47 23.42 -4.04
N ASN A 47 2.39 22.75 -3.64
CA ASN A 47 1.10 22.79 -4.33
C ASN A 47 -0.04 22.40 -3.38
N VAL A 48 -1.23 22.10 -3.90
CA VAL A 48 -2.43 21.72 -3.11
C VAL A 48 -2.21 20.52 -2.18
N TRP A 49 -1.25 19.64 -2.49
CA TRP A 49 -0.91 18.44 -1.72
C TRP A 49 0.02 18.71 -0.53
N GLY A 50 0.63 19.90 -0.45
CA GLY A 50 1.46 20.32 0.68
C GLY A 50 2.91 20.59 0.31
N ILE A 51 3.82 20.29 1.24
CA ILE A 51 5.28 20.29 0.98
C ILE A 51 5.67 19.08 0.11
N SER A 52 6.88 19.09 -0.46
CA SER A 52 7.38 17.93 -1.20
C SER A 52 7.62 16.72 -0.32
N ASP A 53 7.55 15.52 -0.90
CA ASP A 53 7.82 14.24 -0.25
C ASP A 53 9.24 14.19 0.29
N LYS A 54 10.23 14.75 -0.43
CA LYS A 54 11.61 14.86 0.09
C LYS A 54 11.64 15.66 1.39
N ASN A 55 11.00 16.83 1.42
CA ASN A 55 10.98 17.67 2.62
C ASN A 55 10.18 17.00 3.74
N LEU A 56 9.05 16.36 3.42
CA LEU A 56 8.25 15.57 4.36
C LEU A 56 9.10 14.46 5.02
N PHE A 57 9.86 13.70 4.23
CA PHE A 57 10.75 12.67 4.76
C PHE A 57 11.84 13.23 5.66
N LEU A 58 12.49 14.33 5.27
CA LEU A 58 13.56 14.93 6.05
C LEU A 58 13.06 15.55 7.36
N GLU A 59 11.90 16.19 7.36
CA GLU A 59 11.29 16.74 8.57
C GLU A 59 10.73 15.63 9.48
N ALA A 60 10.19 14.54 8.91
CA ALA A 60 9.83 13.35 9.68
C ALA A 60 11.06 12.69 10.33
N ASN A 61 12.19 12.58 9.60
CA ASN A 61 13.47 12.10 10.13
C ASN A 61 13.94 12.96 11.32
N ASP A 62 13.77 14.29 11.26
CA ASP A 62 14.09 15.21 12.36
C ASP A 62 13.25 15.00 13.63
N VAL A 63 12.05 14.44 13.50
CA VAL A 63 11.22 14.01 14.63
C VAL A 63 11.67 12.64 15.12
N MET A 64 11.84 11.66 14.22
CA MET A 64 12.21 10.28 14.56
C MET A 64 13.58 10.18 15.24
N LYS A 65 14.58 10.97 14.80
CA LYS A 65 15.93 10.94 15.37
C LYS A 65 16.04 11.41 16.82
N LYS A 66 15.00 12.08 17.33
CA LYS A 66 14.93 12.55 18.73
C LYS A 66 14.25 11.54 19.65
N GLN A 67 13.66 10.49 19.10
CA GLN A 67 12.92 9.50 19.89
C GLN A 67 13.90 8.65 20.71
N GLN A 68 13.58 8.49 21.99
CA GLN A 68 14.32 7.61 22.90
C GLN A 68 13.56 6.30 23.17
N LYS A 69 12.27 6.27 22.82
CA LYS A 69 11.39 5.11 22.88
C LYS A 69 11.26 4.49 21.49
N PRO A 70 10.87 3.21 21.40
CA PRO A 70 10.45 2.65 20.11
C PRO A 70 9.29 3.48 19.54
N PHE A 71 9.18 3.54 18.22
CA PHE A 71 8.16 4.33 17.55
C PHE A 71 7.50 3.59 16.38
N PHE A 72 6.27 3.97 16.08
CA PHE A 72 5.54 3.57 14.89
C PHE A 72 5.17 4.83 14.10
N ALA A 73 5.72 4.99 12.90
CA ALA A 73 5.52 6.16 12.07
C ALA A 73 4.89 5.79 10.73
N ILE A 74 3.86 6.53 10.34
CA ILE A 74 3.27 6.48 9.00
C ILE A 74 3.61 7.79 8.30
N ILE A 75 4.24 7.72 7.12
CA ILE A 75 4.52 8.89 6.28
C ILE A 75 3.72 8.73 4.99
N GLN A 76 2.76 9.62 4.77
CA GLN A 76 1.89 9.61 3.60
C GLN A 76 2.38 10.62 2.57
N THR A 77 2.87 10.08 1.45
CA THR A 77 3.42 10.84 0.31
C THR A 77 2.33 11.38 -0.62
N ALA A 78 2.66 12.34 -1.48
CA ALA A 78 1.72 12.92 -2.44
C ALA A 78 2.31 13.52 -3.73
N ASP A 79 3.64 13.59 -3.93
CA ASP A 79 4.22 14.28 -5.10
C ASP A 79 3.91 13.57 -6.42
N ASN A 80 3.63 12.27 -6.39
CA ASN A 80 3.17 11.51 -7.54
C ASN A 80 1.68 11.75 -7.89
N HIS A 81 1.05 12.78 -7.31
CA HIS A 81 -0.28 13.22 -7.71
C HIS A 81 -0.22 14.43 -8.65
N ARG A 82 -1.21 14.52 -9.56
CA ARG A 82 -1.40 15.68 -10.44
C ARG A 82 -1.45 16.99 -9.63
N PRO A 83 -0.81 18.08 -10.09
CA PRO A 83 -0.26 18.26 -11.43
C PRO A 83 1.22 17.85 -11.58
N PHE A 84 1.75 17.00 -10.69
CA PHE A 84 3.12 16.46 -10.75
C PHE A 84 4.19 17.54 -10.62
N ASN A 85 4.04 18.44 -9.64
CA ASN A 85 5.03 19.50 -9.41
C ASN A 85 6.27 18.92 -8.75
N ILE A 86 7.43 19.24 -9.32
CA ILE A 86 8.72 18.99 -8.68
C ILE A 86 9.28 20.34 -8.20
N PRO A 87 9.69 20.44 -6.93
CA PRO A 87 10.21 21.68 -6.38
C PRO A 87 11.50 22.13 -7.07
N ALA A 88 11.66 23.44 -7.26
CA ALA A 88 12.83 24.00 -7.94
C ALA A 88 14.13 23.83 -7.12
N GLU A 89 14.02 23.68 -5.80
CA GLU A 89 15.18 23.41 -4.95
C GLU A 89 15.85 22.05 -5.24
N ASP A 90 15.14 21.11 -5.86
CA ASP A 90 15.66 19.77 -6.20
C ASP A 90 16.38 19.73 -7.55
N SER A 91 17.23 20.72 -7.79
CA SER A 91 18.07 20.84 -9.00
C SER A 91 19.01 19.64 -9.25
N ALA A 92 19.29 18.82 -8.23
CA ALA A 92 20.10 17.61 -8.36
C ALA A 92 19.31 16.42 -8.96
N PHE A 93 17.98 16.46 -8.94
CA PHE A 93 17.15 15.44 -9.56
C PHE A 93 17.20 15.61 -11.08
N GLN A 94 17.63 14.55 -11.77
CA GLN A 94 17.67 14.51 -13.23
C GLN A 94 16.47 13.72 -13.73
N ALA A 95 15.48 14.43 -14.27
CA ALA A 95 14.27 13.84 -14.81
C ALA A 95 14.60 12.93 -16.01
N PRO A 96 14.33 11.62 -15.93
CA PRO A 96 14.55 10.72 -17.07
C PRO A 96 13.64 11.11 -18.23
N GLN A 97 14.19 11.15 -19.44
CA GLN A 97 13.44 11.42 -20.67
C GLN A 97 13.14 10.10 -21.39
N VAL A 98 11.86 9.85 -21.66
CA VAL A 98 11.39 8.61 -22.28
C VAL A 98 10.53 8.96 -23.49
N HIS A 99 10.72 8.21 -24.58
CA HIS A 99 9.93 8.42 -25.79
C HIS A 99 8.43 8.22 -25.50
N PRO A 100 7.53 9.06 -26.05
CA PRO A 100 6.08 8.94 -25.81
C PRO A 100 5.52 7.55 -26.10
N ASP A 101 5.97 6.89 -27.18
CA ASP A 101 5.52 5.54 -27.52
C ASP A 101 5.90 4.52 -26.43
N THR A 102 7.08 4.65 -25.82
CA THR A 102 7.52 3.79 -24.72
C THR A 102 6.67 4.05 -23.49
N LEU A 103 6.38 5.31 -23.16
CA LEU A 103 5.49 5.66 -22.04
C LEU A 103 4.11 5.01 -22.21
N MET A 104 3.49 5.21 -23.37
CA MET A 104 2.17 4.64 -23.67
C MET A 104 2.18 3.11 -23.67
N LYS A 105 3.25 2.50 -24.17
CA LYS A 105 3.43 1.04 -24.19
C LYS A 105 3.44 0.45 -22.77
N TYR A 106 4.04 1.15 -21.81
CA TYR A 106 4.13 0.74 -20.41
C TYR A 106 3.07 1.39 -19.50
N GLY A 107 2.03 2.00 -20.08
CA GLY A 107 0.86 2.45 -19.35
C GLY A 107 0.95 3.83 -18.70
N PHE A 108 2.03 4.59 -18.93
CA PHE A 108 2.13 5.97 -18.48
C PHE A 108 1.37 6.91 -19.43
N GLU A 109 0.60 7.83 -18.87
CA GLU A 109 -0.17 8.82 -19.62
C GLU A 109 0.71 9.93 -20.21
N SER A 110 1.84 10.23 -19.56
CA SER A 110 2.69 11.35 -19.91
C SER A 110 4.09 11.26 -19.33
N GLN A 111 5.00 12.04 -19.92
CA GLN A 111 6.35 12.24 -19.38
C GLN A 111 6.30 12.84 -17.97
N LYS A 112 5.32 13.70 -17.66
CA LYS A 112 5.20 14.32 -16.34
C LYS A 112 4.86 13.30 -15.26
N GLU A 113 3.91 12.41 -15.53
CA GLU A 113 3.56 11.32 -14.63
C GLU A 113 4.79 10.43 -14.37
N PHE A 114 5.45 9.96 -15.43
CA PHE A 114 6.64 9.13 -15.30
C PHE A 114 7.75 9.81 -14.48
N THR A 115 7.99 11.10 -14.74
CA THR A 115 8.96 11.88 -13.96
C THR A 115 8.56 12.03 -12.50
N ALA A 116 7.27 12.12 -12.17
CA ALA A 116 6.80 12.17 -10.78
C ALA A 116 7.09 10.86 -10.03
N PHE A 117 6.86 9.71 -10.66
CA PHE A 117 7.24 8.41 -10.07
C PHE A 117 8.75 8.27 -9.89
N ALA A 118 9.55 8.71 -10.87
CA ALA A 118 11.01 8.74 -10.73
C ALA A 118 11.46 9.70 -9.61
N TYR A 119 10.72 10.79 -9.40
CA TYR A 119 10.98 11.73 -8.31
C TYR A 119 10.64 11.14 -6.95
N THR A 120 9.57 10.34 -6.82
CA THR A 120 9.26 9.58 -5.60
C THR A 120 10.42 8.65 -5.21
N ASP A 121 11.01 7.94 -6.17
CA ASP A 121 12.21 7.11 -5.91
C ASP A 121 13.40 7.95 -5.42
N TYR A 122 13.63 9.11 -6.03
CA TYR A 122 14.64 10.08 -5.56
C TYR A 122 14.36 10.54 -4.12
N CYS A 123 13.11 10.82 -3.75
CA CYS A 123 12.71 11.18 -2.39
C CYS A 123 12.99 10.06 -1.41
N PHE A 124 12.66 8.80 -1.73
CA PHE A 124 13.00 7.64 -0.90
C PHE A 124 14.51 7.49 -0.72
N ARG A 125 15.30 7.68 -1.78
CA ARG A 125 16.76 7.67 -1.68
C ARG A 125 17.25 8.74 -0.70
N LYS A 126 16.73 9.97 -0.77
CA LYS A 126 17.08 11.04 0.17
C LYS A 126 16.68 10.74 1.60
N PHE A 127 15.52 10.14 1.81
CA PHE A 127 15.11 9.67 3.11
C PHE A 127 16.08 8.63 3.68
N MET A 128 16.42 7.60 2.90
CA MET A 128 17.32 6.54 3.36
C MET A 128 18.76 7.03 3.56
N GLU A 129 19.25 7.95 2.72
CA GLU A 129 20.55 8.62 2.91
C GLU A 129 20.58 9.42 4.23
N ALA A 130 19.47 10.06 4.63
CA ALA A 130 19.37 10.78 5.90
C ALA A 130 19.23 9.81 7.09
N ALA A 131 18.27 8.88 7.00
CA ALA A 131 17.98 7.92 8.06
C ALA A 131 19.21 7.06 8.40
N SER A 132 20.00 6.62 7.40
CA SER A 132 21.23 5.84 7.62
C SER A 132 22.30 6.50 8.48
N ARG A 133 22.17 7.80 8.77
CA ARG A 133 23.07 8.55 9.66
C ARG A 133 22.55 8.66 11.08
N GLU A 134 21.33 8.21 11.34
CA GLU A 134 20.64 8.34 12.62
C GLU A 134 20.73 7.03 13.43
N LEU A 135 20.74 7.15 14.75
CA LEU A 135 20.90 6.02 15.67
C LEU A 135 19.80 4.96 15.56
N TYR A 136 18.59 5.33 15.12
CA TYR A 136 17.46 4.42 15.02
C TYR A 136 17.55 3.45 13.82
N TYR A 137 18.38 3.77 12.81
CA TYR A 137 18.35 3.11 11.50
C TYR A 137 18.53 1.59 11.58
N GLU A 138 19.58 1.14 12.27
CA GLU A 138 19.91 -0.29 12.38
C GLU A 138 18.85 -1.10 13.12
N ASN A 139 18.00 -0.43 13.92
CA ASN A 139 16.93 -1.04 14.70
C ASN A 139 15.53 -0.60 14.23
N THR A 140 15.37 -0.36 12.92
CA THR A 140 14.09 0.05 12.34
C THR A 140 13.73 -0.83 11.15
N ILE A 141 12.46 -1.23 11.08
CA ILE A 141 11.88 -1.86 9.90
C ILE A 141 11.19 -0.78 9.08
N PHE A 142 11.76 -0.45 7.92
CA PHE A 142 11.14 0.43 6.95
C PHE A 142 10.20 -0.39 6.07
N VAL A 143 8.94 0.03 5.95
CA VAL A 143 7.95 -0.64 5.10
C VAL A 143 7.50 0.33 4.02
N PHE A 144 7.87 0.04 2.78
CA PHE A 144 7.41 0.78 1.61
C PHE A 144 6.23 0.02 1.01
N VAL A 145 5.09 0.68 0.91
CA VAL A 145 3.87 0.11 0.34
C VAL A 145 3.17 1.17 -0.51
N GLY A 146 2.80 0.81 -1.74
CA GLY A 146 1.92 1.68 -2.53
C GLY A 146 0.49 1.62 -2.01
N ASP A 147 -0.23 2.74 -2.06
CA ASP A 147 -1.63 2.83 -1.66
C ASP A 147 -2.58 2.27 -2.73
N HIS A 148 -2.32 2.57 -3.99
CA HIS A 148 -2.93 1.94 -5.16
C HIS A 148 -2.05 2.14 -6.41
N GLY A 149 -2.35 1.40 -7.48
CA GLY A 149 -1.80 1.61 -8.81
C GLY A 149 -2.53 2.74 -9.56
N VAL A 150 -2.02 3.08 -10.75
CA VAL A 150 -2.69 4.02 -11.65
C VAL A 150 -3.29 3.26 -12.82
N GLU A 151 -4.48 3.69 -13.20
CA GLU A 151 -5.20 3.20 -14.36
C GLU A 151 -4.35 3.31 -15.63
N GLY A 152 -4.04 2.20 -16.29
CA GLY A 152 -3.19 2.23 -17.46
C GLY A 152 -3.17 0.93 -18.26
N ASN A 153 -2.47 0.96 -19.39
CA ASN A 153 -2.21 -0.24 -20.18
C ASN A 153 -1.11 -1.08 -19.53
N ALA A 154 -1.47 -2.23 -19.00
CA ALA A 154 -0.56 -3.18 -18.37
C ALA A 154 -0.20 -4.37 -19.28
N SER A 155 -0.71 -4.39 -20.52
CA SER A 155 -0.65 -5.55 -21.43
C SER A 155 0.76 -5.89 -21.92
N GLU A 156 1.71 -4.96 -21.81
CA GLU A 156 3.12 -5.24 -22.12
C GLU A 156 3.78 -6.09 -21.02
N MET A 157 3.33 -5.96 -19.77
CA MET A 157 3.95 -6.58 -18.60
C MET A 157 3.20 -7.81 -18.11
N TYR A 158 1.88 -7.85 -18.34
CA TYR A 158 0.99 -8.84 -17.74
C TYR A 158 -0.04 -9.35 -18.75
N PRO A 159 -0.65 -10.53 -18.50
CA PRO A 159 -1.77 -11.02 -19.31
C PRO A 159 -2.87 -9.97 -19.43
N LYS A 160 -3.61 -10.02 -20.54
CA LYS A 160 -4.69 -9.05 -20.87
C LYS A 160 -5.68 -8.79 -19.73
N ALA A 161 -5.98 -9.81 -18.91
CA ALA A 161 -6.82 -9.69 -17.73
C ALA A 161 -6.38 -8.56 -16.78
N TRP A 162 -5.08 -8.26 -16.69
CA TRP A 162 -4.60 -7.22 -15.79
C TRP A 162 -5.06 -5.82 -16.17
N THR A 163 -5.14 -5.55 -17.47
CA THR A 163 -5.68 -4.28 -17.99
C THR A 163 -7.22 -4.31 -17.97
N ASP A 164 -7.83 -5.36 -18.52
CA ASP A 164 -9.29 -5.43 -18.71
C ASP A 164 -10.07 -5.51 -17.38
N GLN A 165 -9.47 -6.14 -16.36
CA GLN A 165 -10.07 -6.36 -15.05
C GLN A 165 -9.45 -5.48 -13.98
N ARG A 166 -8.52 -4.58 -14.36
CA ARG A 166 -7.98 -3.52 -13.49
C ARG A 166 -7.14 -4.06 -12.34
N LEU A 167 -6.45 -5.19 -12.56
CA LEU A 167 -5.58 -5.79 -11.55
C LEU A 167 -4.29 -4.97 -11.35
N SER A 168 -3.81 -4.31 -12.41
CA SER A 168 -2.67 -3.39 -12.31
C SER A 168 -2.90 -2.26 -11.31
N ASP A 169 -4.15 -1.83 -11.17
CA ASP A 169 -4.56 -0.73 -10.31
C ASP A 169 -4.47 -1.14 -8.81
N GLU A 170 -4.32 -2.43 -8.52
CA GLU A 170 -4.25 -3.00 -7.17
C GLU A 170 -2.90 -3.70 -6.90
N HIS A 171 -2.02 -3.79 -7.91
CA HIS A 171 -0.70 -4.42 -7.80
C HIS A 171 0.38 -3.38 -7.53
N VAL A 172 0.62 -3.16 -6.24
CA VAL A 172 1.49 -2.13 -5.71
C VAL A 172 2.80 -2.70 -5.15
N PRO A 173 3.89 -1.93 -5.12
CA PRO A 173 5.12 -2.36 -4.46
C PRO A 173 4.88 -2.61 -2.98
N LEU A 174 5.51 -3.65 -2.44
CA LEU A 174 5.62 -3.94 -1.02
C LEU A 174 7.05 -4.38 -0.70
N LEU A 175 7.76 -3.59 0.10
CA LEU A 175 9.14 -3.86 0.51
C LEU A 175 9.27 -3.66 2.02
N PHE A 176 9.67 -4.73 2.72
CA PHE A 176 10.18 -4.66 4.07
C PHE A 176 11.70 -4.53 4.00
N TYR A 177 12.24 -3.41 4.47
CA TYR A 177 13.66 -3.08 4.41
C TYR A 177 14.19 -2.85 5.83
N ALA A 178 15.07 -3.75 6.26
CA ALA A 178 15.80 -3.65 7.53
C ALA A 178 17.08 -4.50 7.41
N PRO A 179 18.13 -4.01 6.73
CA PRO A 179 19.28 -4.83 6.34
C PRO A 179 20.04 -5.43 7.53
N GLY A 180 20.00 -4.79 8.71
CA GLY A 180 20.58 -5.33 9.94
C GLY A 180 19.71 -6.39 10.66
N LEU A 181 18.43 -6.54 10.28
CA LEU A 181 17.46 -7.38 10.97
C LEU A 181 16.88 -8.51 10.10
N LEU A 182 16.82 -8.31 8.78
CA LEU A 182 16.13 -9.19 7.85
C LEU A 182 17.06 -9.72 6.77
N ASN A 183 16.97 -11.02 6.52
CA ASN A 183 17.62 -11.63 5.37
C ASN A 183 16.87 -11.27 4.07
N PRO A 184 17.59 -10.92 2.98
CA PRO A 184 16.97 -10.65 1.69
C PRO A 184 16.18 -11.86 1.20
N GLN A 185 14.93 -11.63 0.79
CA GLN A 185 14.07 -12.67 0.21
C GLN A 185 13.16 -12.07 -0.86
N TRP A 186 12.83 -12.89 -1.86
CA TRP A 186 11.80 -12.59 -2.84
C TRP A 186 10.59 -13.50 -2.58
N ARG A 187 9.41 -12.87 -2.50
CA ARG A 187 8.12 -13.54 -2.27
C ARG A 187 7.25 -13.28 -3.48
N LYS A 188 6.52 -14.30 -3.93
CA LYS A 188 5.76 -14.28 -5.20
C LYS A 188 4.28 -14.58 -5.02
N GLU A 189 3.92 -15.05 -3.84
CA GLU A 189 2.54 -15.31 -3.50
C GLU A 189 1.72 -14.03 -3.48
N VAL A 190 0.44 -14.16 -3.82
CA VAL A 190 -0.52 -13.08 -3.67
C VAL A 190 -0.76 -12.77 -2.18
N VAL A 191 -0.63 -11.50 -1.86
CA VAL A 191 -0.85 -10.92 -0.53
C VAL A 191 -1.69 -9.65 -0.65
N SER A 192 -2.20 -9.14 0.46
CA SER A 192 -3.01 -7.92 0.48
C SER A 192 -2.42 -6.86 1.41
N GLN A 193 -2.71 -5.58 1.16
CA GLN A 193 -2.28 -4.48 2.03
C GLN A 193 -2.74 -4.67 3.49
N ILE A 194 -3.88 -5.33 3.72
CA ILE A 194 -4.37 -5.64 5.08
C ILE A 194 -3.44 -6.59 5.84
N ASP A 195 -2.57 -7.33 5.14
CA ASP A 195 -1.58 -8.26 5.73
C ASP A 195 -0.35 -7.52 6.29
N VAL A 196 -0.14 -6.26 5.92
CA VAL A 196 1.06 -5.48 6.31
C VAL A 196 1.15 -5.32 7.82
N LEU A 197 0.09 -4.88 8.49
CA LEU A 197 0.11 -4.63 9.94
C LEU A 197 0.34 -5.91 10.78
N PRO A 198 -0.38 -7.03 10.53
CA PRO A 198 -0.06 -8.30 11.20
C PRO A 198 1.36 -8.80 10.93
N THR A 199 1.88 -8.59 9.73
CA THR A 199 3.26 -8.99 9.38
C THR A 199 4.28 -8.14 10.13
N ILE A 200 4.08 -6.83 10.26
CA ILE A 200 4.93 -5.96 11.08
C ILE A 200 4.90 -6.45 12.54
N ALA A 201 3.71 -6.73 13.09
CA ALA A 201 3.57 -7.19 14.46
C ALA A 201 4.27 -8.55 14.71
N GLY A 202 4.21 -9.47 13.74
CA GLY A 202 4.96 -10.73 13.78
C GLY A 202 6.48 -10.53 13.67
N LEU A 203 6.94 -9.57 12.86
CA LEU A 203 8.37 -9.27 12.68
C LEU A 203 9.04 -8.73 13.94
N ILE A 204 8.31 -7.95 14.75
CA ILE A 204 8.84 -7.41 16.01
C ILE A 204 8.67 -8.35 17.20
N ASP A 205 8.25 -9.60 16.95
CA ASP A 205 8.02 -10.67 17.94
C ASP A 205 7.17 -10.23 19.15
N MET A 206 6.19 -9.37 18.89
CA MET A 206 5.29 -8.85 19.92
C MET A 206 4.04 -9.75 20.01
N PRO A 207 3.53 -10.11 21.19
CA PRO A 207 2.19 -10.67 21.31
C PRO A 207 1.15 -9.65 20.83
N TYR A 208 0.29 -10.02 19.87
CA TYR A 208 -0.77 -9.14 19.38
C TYR A 208 -2.10 -9.89 19.21
N LEU A 209 -3.20 -9.20 19.49
CA LEU A 209 -4.52 -9.65 19.07
C LEU A 209 -4.80 -9.11 17.66
N ASN A 210 -4.90 -10.02 16.68
CA ASN A 210 -5.33 -9.64 15.34
C ASN A 210 -6.86 -9.66 15.23
N THR A 211 -7.46 -8.47 15.29
CA THR A 211 -8.89 -8.26 15.05
C THR A 211 -9.20 -7.82 13.61
N THR A 212 -8.23 -7.92 12.70
CA THR A 212 -8.39 -7.57 11.28
C THR A 212 -8.60 -8.81 10.42
N LEU A 213 -8.92 -8.59 9.14
CA LEU A 213 -9.01 -9.65 8.14
C LEU A 213 -7.63 -10.07 7.58
N GLY A 214 -6.59 -9.28 7.83
CA GLY A 214 -5.26 -9.57 7.33
C GLY A 214 -4.58 -10.68 8.10
N ARG A 215 -3.56 -11.27 7.50
CA ARG A 215 -2.73 -12.32 8.10
C ARG A 215 -1.28 -11.89 8.21
N ASP A 216 -0.58 -12.53 9.13
CA ASP A 216 0.87 -12.44 9.20
C ASP A 216 1.49 -13.34 8.13
N LEU A 217 2.18 -12.72 7.18
CA LEU A 217 2.79 -13.40 6.02
C LEU A 217 4.00 -14.26 6.37
N LEU A 218 4.53 -14.13 7.60
CA LEU A 218 5.63 -14.96 8.09
C LEU A 218 5.13 -16.18 8.85
N ASN A 219 3.84 -16.23 9.20
CA ASN A 219 3.26 -17.37 9.88
C ASN A 219 3.05 -18.55 8.91
N PRO A 220 3.80 -19.65 9.04
CA PRO A 220 3.72 -20.77 8.10
C PRO A 220 2.36 -21.51 8.16
N LEU A 221 1.53 -21.27 9.16
CA LEU A 221 0.21 -21.89 9.30
C LEU A 221 -0.89 -21.12 8.53
N LYS A 222 -0.62 -19.89 8.06
CA LYS A 222 -1.60 -19.02 7.39
C LYS A 222 -1.27 -18.84 5.90
N LYS A 223 -1.57 -19.84 5.07
CA LYS A 223 -1.13 -19.92 3.65
C LYS A 223 -2.18 -19.56 2.58
N GLU A 224 -3.22 -18.80 2.90
CA GLU A 224 -4.20 -18.37 1.90
C GLU A 224 -3.67 -17.24 0.98
N ASN A 225 -3.01 -17.61 -0.12
CA ASN A 225 -2.51 -16.65 -1.12
C ASN A 225 -3.66 -16.03 -1.90
N LEU A 226 -4.21 -14.94 -1.36
CA LEU A 226 -5.33 -14.23 -1.93
C LEU A 226 -5.32 -12.75 -1.57
N ALA A 227 -5.93 -11.95 -2.43
CA ALA A 227 -6.27 -10.56 -2.16
C ALA A 227 -7.70 -10.29 -2.63
N PHE A 228 -8.46 -9.53 -1.83
CA PHE A 228 -9.79 -9.06 -2.21
C PHE A 228 -9.67 -7.75 -2.97
N ILE A 229 -10.39 -7.65 -4.10
CA ILE A 229 -10.40 -6.48 -4.98
C ILE A 229 -11.84 -6.03 -5.17
N MET A 230 -12.08 -4.73 -5.13
CA MET A 230 -13.40 -4.15 -5.31
C MET A 230 -13.37 -2.92 -6.20
N TYR A 231 -14.15 -2.97 -7.27
CA TYR A 231 -14.42 -1.81 -8.11
C TYR A 231 -15.81 -1.27 -7.77
N HIS A 232 -15.82 -0.32 -6.81
CA HIS A 232 -16.99 0.17 -6.10
C HIS A 232 -18.10 0.71 -7.02
N ALA A 233 -17.75 1.64 -7.92
CA ALA A 233 -18.73 2.37 -8.72
C ALA A 233 -19.63 1.44 -9.56
N PRO A 234 -19.08 0.47 -10.33
CA PRO A 234 -19.89 -0.52 -11.05
C PRO A 234 -20.34 -1.72 -10.21
N GLY A 235 -19.87 -1.88 -8.97
CA GLY A 235 -20.29 -2.94 -8.06
C GLY A 235 -19.65 -4.30 -8.33
N TRP A 236 -18.41 -4.32 -8.82
CA TRP A 236 -17.64 -5.57 -8.96
C TRP A 236 -16.86 -5.85 -7.68
N ILE A 237 -16.97 -7.07 -7.16
CA ILE A 237 -16.17 -7.58 -6.05
C ILE A 237 -15.52 -8.90 -6.46
N GLY A 238 -14.33 -9.18 -5.97
CA GLY A 238 -13.60 -10.38 -6.36
C GLY A 238 -12.45 -10.71 -5.45
N VAL A 239 -11.86 -11.88 -5.70
CA VAL A 239 -10.61 -12.31 -5.09
C VAL A 239 -9.67 -12.81 -6.17
N VAL A 240 -8.42 -12.37 -6.08
CA VAL A 240 -7.32 -12.88 -6.89
C VAL A 240 -6.48 -13.82 -6.03
N ASN A 241 -6.04 -14.93 -6.61
CA ASN A 241 -5.00 -15.80 -6.06
C ASN A 241 -3.85 -15.93 -7.07
N ASP A 242 -2.88 -16.79 -6.78
CA ASP A 242 -1.67 -16.96 -7.62
C ASP A 242 -1.96 -17.35 -9.09
N ASP A 243 -3.14 -17.89 -9.40
CA ASP A 243 -3.48 -18.41 -10.72
C ASP A 243 -4.64 -17.68 -11.39
N TYR A 244 -5.67 -17.29 -10.64
CA TYR A 244 -6.93 -16.79 -11.16
C TYR A 244 -7.45 -15.58 -10.40
N PHE A 245 -8.13 -14.70 -11.12
CA PHE A 245 -9.00 -13.68 -10.57
C PHE A 245 -10.45 -14.07 -10.82
N TYR A 246 -11.20 -14.25 -9.73
CA TYR A 246 -12.65 -14.38 -9.77
C TYR A 246 -13.29 -13.07 -9.36
N ARG A 247 -14.26 -12.59 -10.13
CA ARG A 247 -15.10 -11.46 -9.73
C ARG A 247 -16.56 -11.69 -10.06
N LYS A 248 -17.44 -11.08 -9.27
CA LYS A 248 -18.89 -11.05 -9.49
C LYS A 248 -19.43 -9.64 -9.29
N ASN A 249 -20.50 -9.33 -10.00
CA ASN A 249 -21.20 -8.08 -9.82
C ASN A 249 -22.33 -8.25 -8.80
N ILE A 250 -22.44 -7.33 -7.85
CA ILE A 250 -23.48 -7.39 -6.79
C ILE A 250 -24.83 -6.82 -7.24
N ARG A 251 -24.88 -6.17 -8.41
CA ARG A 251 -26.09 -5.52 -8.96
C ARG A 251 -26.66 -6.28 -10.16
N ILE A 252 -25.80 -6.91 -10.96
CA ILE A 252 -26.20 -7.75 -12.10
C ILE A 252 -25.73 -9.20 -11.90
N LYS A 253 -26.51 -10.18 -12.37
CA LYS A 253 -26.17 -11.61 -12.27
C LYS A 253 -25.06 -11.97 -13.27
N LYS A 254 -23.84 -11.49 -13.03
CA LYS A 254 -22.66 -11.73 -13.86
C LYS A 254 -21.45 -12.04 -12.98
N ASP A 255 -20.71 -13.07 -13.35
CA ASP A 255 -19.43 -13.43 -12.77
C ASP A 255 -18.42 -13.80 -13.86
N GLU A 256 -17.14 -13.69 -13.53
CA GLU A 256 -16.02 -13.91 -14.45
C GLU A 256 -14.90 -14.61 -13.68
N LEU A 257 -14.22 -15.54 -14.36
CA LEU A 257 -12.97 -16.14 -13.90
C LEU A 257 -11.94 -15.94 -15.00
N VAL A 258 -10.83 -15.29 -14.70
CA VAL A 258 -9.76 -15.02 -15.66
C VAL A 258 -8.41 -15.47 -15.12
N PRO A 259 -7.52 -16.03 -15.95
CA PRO A 259 -6.15 -16.34 -15.53
C PRO A 259 -5.37 -15.04 -15.31
N VAL A 260 -4.53 -15.00 -14.27
CA VAL A 260 -3.66 -13.84 -13.97
C VAL A 260 -2.20 -14.07 -14.29
N ARG A 261 -1.85 -15.26 -14.79
CA ARG A 261 -0.51 -15.56 -15.28
C ARG A 261 -0.55 -16.43 -16.53
N GLU A 262 0.51 -16.33 -17.32
CA GLU A 262 0.71 -17.18 -18.48
C GLU A 262 1.04 -18.64 -18.09
N GLY A 263 0.86 -19.55 -19.04
CA GLY A 263 1.25 -20.96 -18.88
C GLY A 263 0.30 -21.80 -18.01
N LEU A 264 -0.91 -21.30 -17.72
CA LEU A 264 -1.97 -22.10 -17.10
C LEU A 264 -2.63 -23.01 -18.13
N SER A 265 -2.76 -24.30 -17.79
CA SER A 265 -3.54 -25.24 -18.59
C SER A 265 -5.01 -24.82 -18.61
N PRO A 266 -5.69 -24.87 -19.77
CA PRO A 266 -7.12 -24.60 -19.84
C PRO A 266 -7.89 -25.50 -18.87
N LEU A 267 -8.81 -24.92 -18.10
CA LEU A 267 -9.68 -25.68 -17.21
C LEU A 267 -10.75 -26.40 -18.01
N SER A 268 -11.08 -27.63 -17.60
CA SER A 268 -12.34 -28.24 -18.03
C SER A 268 -13.52 -27.46 -17.44
N LYS A 269 -14.70 -27.56 -18.05
CA LYS A 269 -15.88 -26.83 -17.55
C LYS A 269 -16.19 -27.15 -16.08
N GLN A 270 -16.08 -28.42 -15.70
CA GLN A 270 -16.29 -28.86 -14.32
C GLN A 270 -15.24 -28.28 -13.35
N ALA A 271 -13.97 -28.18 -13.78
CA ALA A 271 -12.92 -27.60 -12.96
C ALA A 271 -13.12 -26.07 -12.80
N GLU A 272 -13.46 -25.39 -13.89
CA GLU A 272 -13.81 -23.96 -13.88
C GLU A 272 -14.96 -23.67 -12.91
N ASP A 273 -16.07 -24.42 -13.00
CA ASP A 273 -17.23 -24.25 -12.14
C ASP A 273 -16.90 -24.49 -10.66
N SER A 274 -16.03 -25.47 -10.37
CA SER A 274 -15.53 -25.74 -9.02
C SER A 274 -14.69 -24.57 -8.46
N VAL A 275 -13.76 -24.05 -9.26
CA VAL A 275 -12.92 -22.90 -8.89
C VAL A 275 -13.80 -21.66 -8.67
N LYS A 276 -14.71 -21.36 -9.59
CA LYS A 276 -15.67 -20.25 -9.46
C LYS A 276 -16.49 -20.36 -8.19
N LYS A 277 -17.03 -21.55 -7.89
CA LYS A 277 -17.82 -21.77 -6.66
C LYS A 277 -17.00 -21.47 -5.41
N LYS A 278 -15.77 -22.00 -5.32
CA LYS A 278 -14.88 -21.76 -4.18
C LYS A 278 -14.57 -20.27 -4.00
N LEU A 279 -14.10 -19.62 -5.06
CA LEU A 279 -13.71 -18.20 -5.00
C LEU A 279 -14.93 -17.28 -4.78
N SER A 280 -16.11 -17.65 -5.26
CA SER A 280 -17.36 -16.91 -5.01
C SER A 280 -17.76 -16.91 -3.55
N VAL A 281 -17.60 -18.04 -2.86
CA VAL A 281 -17.87 -18.15 -1.41
C VAL A 281 -16.90 -17.27 -0.63
N ILE A 282 -15.60 -17.33 -0.94
CA ILE A 282 -14.58 -16.48 -0.30
C ILE A 282 -14.88 -15.00 -0.55
N THR A 283 -15.16 -14.62 -1.80
CA THR A 283 -15.49 -13.24 -2.20
C THR A 283 -16.67 -12.71 -1.37
N SER A 284 -17.74 -13.51 -1.24
CA SER A 284 -18.89 -13.14 -0.40
C SER A 284 -18.53 -13.07 1.08
N GLY A 285 -17.75 -14.03 1.57
CA GLY A 285 -17.31 -14.07 2.97
C GLY A 285 -16.56 -12.80 3.35
N ILE A 286 -15.51 -12.46 2.62
CA ILE A 286 -14.72 -11.24 2.88
C ILE A 286 -15.59 -9.99 2.79
N TYR A 287 -16.39 -9.86 1.73
CA TYR A 287 -17.25 -8.69 1.53
C TYR A 287 -18.26 -8.50 2.67
N GLU A 288 -18.99 -9.55 3.05
CA GLU A 288 -19.99 -9.46 4.12
C GLU A 288 -19.36 -9.35 5.50
N THR A 289 -18.23 -10.00 5.75
CA THR A 289 -17.50 -9.83 7.02
C THR A 289 -16.98 -8.40 7.15
N ALA A 290 -16.40 -7.80 6.10
CA ALA A 290 -15.97 -6.41 6.13
C ALA A 290 -17.14 -5.46 6.44
N ARG A 291 -18.30 -5.66 5.80
CA ARG A 291 -19.52 -4.88 6.08
C ARG A 291 -20.01 -5.07 7.52
N TRP A 292 -19.99 -6.29 8.02
CA TRP A 292 -20.39 -6.61 9.39
C TRP A 292 -19.46 -5.96 10.41
N MET A 293 -18.15 -5.98 10.17
CA MET A 293 -17.14 -5.37 11.05
C MET A 293 -17.30 -3.86 11.17
N LEU A 294 -17.76 -3.16 10.13
CA LEU A 294 -17.98 -1.70 10.19
C LEU A 294 -18.92 -1.27 11.34
N VAL A 295 -19.85 -2.14 11.74
CA VAL A 295 -20.83 -1.85 12.80
C VAL A 295 -20.72 -2.77 14.02
N ASN A 296 -19.92 -3.84 13.94
CA ASN A 296 -19.77 -4.84 15.01
C ASN A 296 -18.30 -5.08 15.42
N ASN A 297 -17.41 -4.13 15.18
CA ASN A 297 -16.03 -4.18 15.64
C ASN A 297 -15.86 -3.27 16.87
N PRO A 298 -16.20 -3.73 18.08
CA PRO A 298 -16.04 -2.91 19.28
C PRO A 298 -14.55 -2.61 19.52
N ASN A 299 -14.24 -1.43 20.05
CA ASN A 299 -12.88 -1.10 20.47
C ASN A 299 -12.46 -2.07 21.59
N HIS A 300 -11.62 -3.05 21.25
CA HIS A 300 -11.12 -4.07 22.17
C HIS A 300 -9.92 -3.61 23.00
N VAL A 301 -9.39 -2.41 22.75
CA VAL A 301 -8.27 -1.86 23.52
C VAL A 301 -8.77 -1.51 24.91
N LYS A 302 -8.26 -2.24 25.91
CA LYS A 302 -8.63 -2.07 27.32
C LYS A 302 -8.42 -0.61 27.74
N LYS A 303 -9.42 -0.05 28.43
CA LYS A 303 -9.28 1.20 29.18
C LYS A 303 -8.27 1.02 30.32
#